data_AF-A0A919MVL7-F1
#
_entry.id   AF-A0A919MVL7-F1
#
_cell.length_a   1.000
_cell.length_b   1.000
_cell.length_c   1.000
_cell.angle_alpha   90.00
_cell.angle_beta   90.00
_cell.angle_gamma   90.00
#
_symmetry.space_group_name_H-M   'P 1'
#
loop_
_entity.id
_entity.type
_entity.pdbx_description
1 polymer ?
#
loop_
_entity_poly.entity_id
_entity_poly.type
_entity_poly.pdbx_seq_one_letter_code
_entity_poly.pdbx_strand_id
1 'polypeptide(L)'
;MRRVHLEAAEDHVERLAQVNNPIGAVKELIWNALDAEATHVEVTLTCNDFGGVESVTIVDNGSGITPEACVAAFERIGGSWKKRTRRTPNLNRLLHGHTGQGRLRGYALGAHIRWTTVADGIDGRQRSIIRASATTRNDFEISTPQPTTEEPGTTFEAWGSSRNASTSSRALRPSLNSPPSLRPT
;
A
#
# COMPACT_ATOMS: atom_id res chain seq x y z
N MET A 1 12.46 -13.28 -7.65
CA MET A 1 11.84 -12.51 -6.53
C MET A 1 12.87 -12.32 -5.45
N ARG A 2 12.97 -11.13 -4.90
CA ARG A 2 13.85 -10.79 -3.78
C ARG A 2 12.98 -10.40 -2.58
N ARG A 3 13.23 -11.01 -1.43
CA ARG A 3 12.64 -10.57 -0.16
C ARG A 3 13.56 -9.54 0.49
N VAL A 4 12.96 -8.49 1.01
CA VAL A 4 13.59 -7.40 1.72
C VAL A 4 13.00 -7.38 3.12
N HIS A 5 13.86 -7.59 4.12
CA HIS A 5 13.47 -7.42 5.51
C HIS A 5 13.82 -6.01 5.96
N LEU A 6 12.85 -5.35 6.54
CA LEU A 6 12.97 -4.03 7.10
C LEU A 6 13.57 -4.13 8.51
N GLU A 7 14.77 -3.56 8.69
CA GLU A 7 15.45 -3.51 9.99
C GLU A 7 14.83 -2.43 10.91
N ALA A 8 13.67 -2.73 11.47
CA ALA A 8 13.02 -1.94 12.51
C ALA A 8 12.31 -2.85 13.51
N ALA A 9 12.32 -2.48 14.80
CA ALA A 9 11.51 -3.16 15.81
C ALA A 9 10.02 -3.06 15.42
N GLU A 10 9.27 -4.15 15.57
CA GLU A 10 7.89 -4.28 15.09
C GLU A 10 6.96 -3.17 15.64
N ASP A 11 7.10 -2.82 16.93
CA ASP A 11 6.40 -1.71 17.58
C ASP A 11 6.69 -0.32 16.96
N HIS A 12 7.83 -0.18 16.29
CA HIS A 12 8.20 1.02 15.55
C HIS A 12 7.46 1.06 14.21
N VAL A 13 7.37 -0.08 13.52
CA VAL A 13 6.66 -0.22 12.24
C VAL A 13 5.16 0.03 12.42
N GLU A 14 4.54 -0.49 13.48
CA GLU A 14 3.13 -0.24 13.77
C GLU A 14 2.82 1.25 14.03
N ARG A 15 3.67 1.93 14.81
CA ARG A 15 3.53 3.37 15.06
C ARG A 15 3.68 4.21 13.80
N LEU A 16 4.62 3.82 12.93
CA LEU A 16 4.87 4.50 11.66
C LEU A 16 3.78 4.27 10.62
N ALA A 17 3.17 3.07 10.62
CA ALA A 17 2.07 2.73 9.73
C ALA A 17 0.82 3.58 9.99
N GLN A 18 0.67 4.18 11.19
CA GLN A 18 -0.50 4.99 11.58
C GLN A 18 -1.81 4.38 11.09
N VAL A 19 -2.03 3.08 11.35
CA VAL A 19 -3.12 2.26 10.78
C VAL A 19 -4.54 2.81 11.03
N ASN A 20 -4.68 3.81 11.92
CA ASN A 20 -5.91 4.53 12.23
C ASN A 20 -6.11 5.82 11.40
N ASN A 21 -5.22 6.15 10.47
CA ASN A 21 -5.23 7.41 9.72
C ASN A 21 -5.22 7.19 8.19
N PRO A 22 -6.33 6.68 7.61
CA PRO A 22 -6.41 6.41 6.17
C PRO A 22 -6.28 7.68 5.31
N ILE A 23 -6.84 8.81 5.75
CA ILE A 23 -6.71 10.10 5.05
C ILE A 23 -5.24 10.53 5.02
N GLY A 24 -4.53 10.39 6.15
CA GLY A 24 -3.10 10.65 6.23
C GLY A 24 -2.28 9.76 5.29
N ALA A 25 -2.67 8.49 5.13
CA ALA A 25 -2.02 7.59 4.19
C ALA A 25 -2.20 8.02 2.73
N VAL A 26 -3.42 8.33 2.31
CA VAL A 26 -3.70 8.85 0.96
C VAL A 26 -2.90 10.13 0.70
N LYS A 27 -2.90 11.08 1.64
CA LYS A 27 -2.14 12.33 1.54
C LYS A 27 -0.65 12.06 1.27
N GLU A 28 -0.06 11.11 1.98
CA GLU A 28 1.37 10.81 1.89
C GLU A 28 1.71 10.07 0.59
N LEU A 29 0.81 9.24 0.08
CA LEU A 29 0.95 8.61 -1.22
C LEU A 29 0.84 9.64 -2.37
N ILE A 30 -0.08 10.60 -2.26
CA ILE A 30 -0.15 11.74 -3.20
C ILE A 30 1.14 12.56 -3.16
N TRP A 31 1.69 12.82 -1.97
CA TRP A 31 2.99 13.51 -1.86
C TRP A 31 4.13 12.73 -2.52
N ASN A 32 4.15 11.39 -2.41
CA ASN A 32 5.15 10.57 -3.10
C ASN A 32 5.02 10.67 -4.63
N ALA A 33 3.79 10.68 -5.15
CA ALA A 33 3.55 10.90 -6.58
C ALA A 33 4.06 12.28 -7.02
N LEU A 34 3.78 13.33 -6.24
CA LEU A 34 4.25 14.69 -6.54
C LEU A 34 5.78 14.83 -6.50
N ASP A 35 6.43 14.12 -5.57
CA ASP A 35 7.89 14.01 -5.48
C ASP A 35 8.51 13.28 -6.68
N ALA A 36 7.77 12.33 -7.25
CA ALA A 36 8.08 11.66 -8.51
C ALA A 36 7.69 12.51 -9.74
N GLU A 37 7.39 13.80 -9.54
CA GLU A 37 7.05 14.76 -10.60
C GLU A 37 5.77 14.43 -11.37
N ALA A 38 4.85 13.66 -10.77
CA ALA A 38 3.55 13.42 -11.36
C ALA A 38 2.80 14.73 -11.62
N THR A 39 2.15 14.81 -12.78
CA THR A 39 1.24 15.90 -13.15
C THR A 39 -0.22 15.49 -13.00
N HIS A 40 -0.47 14.19 -12.91
CA HIS A 40 -1.78 13.59 -12.69
C HIS A 40 -1.68 12.52 -11.61
N VAL A 41 -2.62 12.54 -10.67
CA VAL A 41 -2.79 11.51 -9.64
C VAL A 41 -4.28 11.21 -9.53
N GLU A 42 -4.63 9.96 -9.78
CA GLU A 42 -5.99 9.44 -9.63
C GLU A 42 -6.09 8.63 -8.34
N VAL A 43 -7.17 8.84 -7.57
CA VAL A 43 -7.47 8.08 -6.36
C VAL A 43 -8.84 7.46 -6.52
N THR A 44 -8.90 6.12 -6.51
CA THR A 44 -10.12 5.34 -6.67
C THR A 44 -10.41 4.56 -5.39
N LEU A 45 -11.64 4.64 -4.89
CA LEU A 45 -12.15 3.81 -3.81
C LEU A 45 -13.18 2.85 -4.38
N THR A 46 -12.95 1.55 -4.25
CA THR A 46 -13.95 0.53 -4.58
C THR A 46 -14.65 0.14 -3.30
N CYS A 47 -15.98 0.25 -3.29
CA CYS A 47 -16.82 -0.13 -2.16
C CYS A 47 -17.56 -1.43 -2.46
N ASN A 48 -17.75 -2.24 -1.44
CA ASN A 48 -18.62 -3.41 -1.51
C ASN A 48 -20.11 -3.00 -1.46
N ASP A 49 -21.00 -3.99 -1.61
CA ASP A 49 -22.47 -3.82 -1.62
C ASP A 49 -23.03 -3.16 -0.34
N PHE A 50 -22.27 -3.18 0.75
CA PHE A 50 -22.64 -2.57 2.04
C PHE A 50 -22.04 -1.17 2.24
N GLY A 51 -21.42 -0.59 1.21
CA GLY A 51 -20.80 0.74 1.25
C GLY A 51 -19.47 0.80 2.00
N GLY A 52 -18.89 -0.34 2.38
CA GLY A 52 -17.55 -0.42 2.98
C GLY A 52 -16.47 -0.39 1.92
N VAL A 53 -15.36 0.32 2.17
CA VAL A 53 -14.21 0.35 1.26
C VAL A 53 -13.55 -1.03 1.20
N GLU A 54 -13.63 -1.65 0.03
CA GLU A 54 -13.04 -2.95 -0.29
C GLU A 54 -11.57 -2.78 -0.70
N SER A 55 -11.29 -1.77 -1.52
CA SER A 55 -9.94 -1.45 -1.97
C SER A 55 -9.74 0.04 -2.23
N VAL A 56 -8.47 0.44 -2.20
CA VAL A 56 -7.99 1.78 -2.55
C VAL A 56 -6.92 1.65 -3.61
N THR A 57 -7.07 2.35 -4.72
CA THR A 57 -6.09 2.43 -5.80
C THR A 57 -5.65 3.88 -5.97
N ILE A 58 -4.34 4.10 -6.07
CA ILE A 58 -3.76 5.42 -6.38
C ILE A 58 -2.82 5.25 -7.57
N VAL A 59 -3.08 5.98 -8.66
CA VAL A 59 -2.30 5.92 -9.89
C VAL A 59 -1.69 7.28 -10.15
N ASP A 60 -0.38 7.33 -10.39
CA ASP A 60 0.32 8.53 -10.82
C ASP A 60 1.11 8.31 -12.12
N ASN A 61 1.29 9.40 -12.86
CA ASN A 61 2.10 9.45 -14.07
C ASN A 61 3.49 10.06 -13.82
N GLY A 62 4.03 9.87 -12.62
CA GLY A 62 5.38 10.32 -12.27
C GLY A 62 6.48 9.49 -12.95
N SER A 63 7.72 9.73 -12.55
CA SER A 63 8.89 9.01 -13.06
C SER A 63 8.99 7.54 -12.62
N GLY A 64 8.12 7.10 -11.71
CA GLY A 64 8.18 5.78 -11.10
C GLY A 64 9.38 5.58 -10.17
N ILE A 65 9.65 4.32 -9.82
CA ILE A 65 10.80 3.91 -9.00
C ILE A 65 11.65 2.97 -9.85
N THR A 66 12.92 3.34 -10.08
CA THR A 66 13.81 2.51 -10.89
C THR A 66 14.09 1.16 -10.21
N PRO A 67 14.37 0.10 -10.98
CA PRO A 67 14.76 -1.22 -10.45
C PRO A 67 15.88 -1.16 -9.40
N GLU A 68 16.88 -0.32 -9.63
CA GLU A 68 18.07 -0.16 -8.78
C GLU A 68 17.71 0.57 -7.48
N ALA A 69 16.74 1.49 -7.54
CA ALA A 69 16.25 2.24 -6.39
C ALA A 69 15.22 1.45 -5.57
N CYS A 70 14.51 0.48 -6.15
CA CYS A 70 13.46 -0.28 -5.47
C CYS A 70 13.95 -0.90 -4.16
N VAL A 71 15.06 -1.64 -4.20
CA VAL A 71 15.60 -2.31 -3.02
C VAL A 71 15.91 -1.29 -1.91
N ALA A 72 16.70 -0.25 -2.21
CA ALA A 72 17.05 0.77 -1.23
C ALA A 72 15.84 1.58 -0.71
N ALA A 73 14.82 1.77 -1.56
CA ALA A 73 13.59 2.46 -1.19
C ALA A 73 12.72 1.66 -0.21
N PHE A 74 12.83 0.33 -0.20
CA PHE A 74 12.00 -0.54 0.65
C PHE A 74 12.80 -1.26 1.77
N GLU A 75 14.15 -1.28 1.73
CA GLU A 75 15.02 -1.85 2.80
C GLU A 75 15.20 -0.92 4.02
N ARG A 76 15.16 0.41 3.85
CA ARG A 76 15.53 1.35 4.93
C ARG A 76 14.37 2.26 5.35
N ILE A 77 13.99 2.18 6.63
CA ILE A 77 13.22 3.22 7.33
C ILE A 77 14.19 4.17 8.02
N GLY A 78 14.07 5.46 7.70
CA GLY A 78 14.96 6.49 8.23
C GLY A 78 16.28 6.60 7.47
N GLY A 79 16.64 7.83 7.13
CA GLY A 79 17.90 8.16 6.45
C GLY A 79 17.79 8.24 4.93
N SER A 80 16.71 8.83 4.41
CA SER A 80 16.52 8.97 2.96
C SER A 80 17.72 9.66 2.30
N TRP A 81 18.04 9.16 1.12
CA TRP A 81 18.97 9.67 0.10
C TRP A 81 18.85 11.19 -0.17
N LYS A 82 17.78 11.88 0.28
CA LYS A 82 17.52 13.31 0.02
C LYS A 82 18.40 14.28 0.85
N LYS A 83 19.63 13.91 1.24
CA LYS A 83 20.53 14.80 2.01
C LYS A 83 21.14 15.95 1.20
N ARG A 84 20.92 16.07 -0.11
CA ARG A 84 21.47 17.18 -0.93
C ARG A 84 20.50 17.95 -1.81
N THR A 85 19.28 17.48 -2.03
CA THR A 85 18.34 18.15 -2.94
C THR A 85 17.04 18.46 -2.20
N ARG A 86 16.69 19.73 -2.09
CA ARG A 86 15.42 20.19 -1.46
C ARG A 86 14.25 20.20 -2.44
N ARG A 87 14.51 19.96 -3.73
CA ARG A 87 13.53 20.13 -4.80
C ARG A 87 13.58 19.03 -5.85
N THR A 88 12.45 18.82 -6.54
CA THR A 88 12.38 17.88 -7.67
C THR A 88 13.21 18.40 -8.87
N PRO A 89 13.82 17.52 -9.68
CA PRO A 89 14.81 17.92 -10.70
C PRO A 89 14.26 18.86 -11.79
N ASN A 90 13.02 18.65 -12.24
CA ASN A 90 12.44 19.34 -13.40
C ASN A 90 11.36 20.34 -12.98
N LEU A 91 10.45 19.94 -12.09
CA LEU A 91 9.31 20.76 -11.66
C LEU A 91 9.62 21.68 -10.47
N ASN A 92 10.84 21.60 -9.91
CA ASN A 92 11.33 22.48 -8.85
C ASN A 92 10.41 22.52 -7.61
N ARG A 93 9.66 21.44 -7.35
CA ARG A 93 8.74 21.34 -6.20
C ARG A 93 9.55 21.04 -4.94
N LEU A 94 9.14 21.57 -3.78
CA LEU A 94 9.74 21.16 -2.51
C LEU A 94 9.49 19.67 -2.28
N LEU A 95 10.57 18.89 -2.13
CA LEU A 95 10.45 17.46 -1.87
C LEU A 95 9.82 17.23 -0.50
N HIS A 96 8.75 16.44 -0.47
CA HIS A 96 8.14 15.96 0.77
C HIS A 96 8.89 14.71 1.28
N GLY A 97 8.66 14.28 2.51
CA GLY A 97 9.18 13.01 3.03
C GLY A 97 10.67 13.01 3.38
N HIS A 98 10.98 13.36 4.63
CA HIS A 98 12.33 13.30 5.21
C HIS A 98 12.69 11.95 5.85
N THR A 99 11.70 11.05 6.08
CA THR A 99 11.91 9.86 6.93
C THR A 99 11.79 8.51 6.22
N GLY A 100 11.35 8.45 4.96
CA GLY A 100 11.15 7.16 4.26
C GLY A 100 9.98 6.32 4.80
N GLN A 101 9.18 6.89 5.71
CA GLN A 101 8.12 6.19 6.45
C GLN A 101 6.75 6.20 5.72
N GLY A 102 6.59 7.07 4.71
CA GLY A 102 5.30 7.29 4.05
C GLY A 102 4.70 6.05 3.39
N ARG A 103 5.55 5.07 3.01
CA ARG A 103 5.13 3.84 2.32
C ARG A 103 4.45 2.84 3.27
N LEU A 104 4.84 2.80 4.55
CA LEU A 104 4.18 1.99 5.56
C LEU A 104 2.75 2.44 5.86
N ARG A 105 2.42 3.71 5.56
CA ARG A 105 1.07 4.23 5.72
C ARG A 105 0.06 3.52 4.82
N GLY A 106 0.52 2.82 3.77
CA GLY A 106 -0.34 1.94 2.97
C GLY A 106 -1.11 0.93 3.82
N TYR A 107 -0.57 0.47 4.95
CA TYR A 107 -1.27 -0.43 5.87
C TYR A 107 -2.48 0.20 6.57
N ALA A 108 -2.61 1.53 6.57
CA ALA A 108 -3.84 2.19 7.02
C ALA A 108 -4.99 2.02 6.03
N LEU A 109 -4.71 1.60 4.78
CA LEU A 109 -5.68 1.45 3.69
C LEU A 109 -6.06 -0.01 3.44
N GLY A 110 -5.24 -0.99 3.85
CA GLY A 110 -5.52 -2.41 3.65
C GLY A 110 -4.52 -3.33 4.34
N ALA A 111 -4.93 -4.59 4.55
CA ALA A 111 -4.04 -5.63 5.08
C ALA A 111 -3.06 -6.17 4.04
N HIS A 112 -3.37 -6.00 2.75
CA HIS A 112 -2.47 -6.30 1.65
C HIS A 112 -2.23 -5.03 0.86
N ILE A 113 -0.97 -4.80 0.50
CA ILE A 113 -0.56 -3.64 -0.28
C ILE A 113 0.34 -4.06 -1.43
N ARG A 114 0.19 -3.38 -2.56
CA ARG A 114 0.97 -3.59 -3.78
C ARG A 114 1.36 -2.25 -4.39
N TRP A 115 2.63 -2.13 -4.75
CA TRP A 115 3.09 -1.11 -5.69
C TRP A 115 3.45 -1.79 -6.99
N THR A 116 3.01 -1.20 -8.10
CA THR A 116 3.42 -1.53 -9.45
C THR A 116 3.98 -0.27 -10.05
N THR A 117 5.25 -0.28 -10.45
CA THR A 117 5.94 0.93 -10.90
C THR A 117 6.68 0.66 -12.19
N VAL A 118 6.62 1.62 -13.10
CA VAL A 118 7.33 1.63 -14.38
C VAL A 118 8.27 2.82 -14.37
N ALA A 119 9.54 2.60 -14.67
CA ALA A 119 10.56 3.63 -14.69
C ALA A 119 11.66 3.30 -15.70
N ASP A 120 12.35 4.34 -16.16
CA ASP A 120 13.53 4.20 -17.01
C ASP A 120 14.76 3.90 -16.13
N GLY A 121 15.24 2.66 -16.17
CA GLY A 121 16.43 2.19 -15.44
C GLY A 121 17.68 2.16 -16.32
N ILE A 122 18.76 1.55 -15.81
CA ILE A 122 20.03 1.44 -16.55
C ILE A 122 19.87 0.56 -17.81
N ASP A 123 19.08 -0.50 -17.70
CA ASP A 123 18.80 -1.46 -18.78
C ASP A 123 17.55 -1.09 -19.60
N GLY A 124 17.18 0.20 -19.60
CA GLY A 124 15.97 0.71 -20.26
C GLY A 124 14.73 0.64 -19.37
N ARG A 125 13.56 0.78 -20.01
CA ARG A 125 12.29 0.87 -19.30
C ARG A 125 11.86 -0.46 -18.72
N GLN A 126 11.58 -0.48 -17.42
CA GLN A 126 11.25 -1.70 -16.69
C GLN A 126 10.09 -1.50 -15.72
N ARG A 127 9.31 -2.56 -15.54
CA ARG A 127 8.24 -2.70 -14.57
C ARG A 127 8.72 -3.51 -13.38
N SER A 128 8.46 -3.00 -12.18
CA SER A 128 8.70 -3.69 -10.91
C SER A 128 7.42 -3.76 -10.08
N ILE A 129 7.25 -4.86 -9.34
CA ILE A 129 6.12 -5.06 -8.43
C ILE A 129 6.66 -5.30 -7.02
N ILE A 130 6.16 -4.52 -6.06
CA ILE A 130 6.47 -4.65 -4.64
C ILE A 130 5.19 -5.03 -3.90
N ARG A 131 5.23 -6.08 -3.09
CA ARG A 131 4.10 -6.56 -2.30
C ARG A 131 4.46 -6.65 -0.83
N ALA A 132 3.50 -6.35 0.03
CA ALA A 132 3.64 -6.59 1.47
C ALA A 132 2.29 -6.91 2.10
N SER A 133 2.33 -7.56 3.27
CA SER A 133 1.13 -7.92 4.02
C SER A 133 1.25 -7.47 5.48
N ALA A 134 0.11 -7.18 6.11
CA ALA A 134 0.02 -6.77 7.50
C ALA A 134 0.39 -7.90 8.47
N THR A 135 0.45 -9.16 8.01
CA THR A 135 0.95 -10.31 8.80
C THR A 135 2.47 -10.35 8.89
N THR A 136 3.15 -9.71 7.94
CA THR A 136 4.61 -9.67 7.81
C THR A 136 5.01 -8.24 7.46
N ARG A 137 4.71 -7.29 8.36
CA ARG A 137 4.86 -5.83 8.09
C ARG A 137 6.30 -5.40 7.78
N ASN A 138 7.26 -6.22 8.17
CA ASN A 138 8.68 -5.98 7.93
C ASN A 138 9.16 -6.60 6.62
N ASP A 139 8.36 -7.40 5.93
CA ASP A 139 8.79 -8.10 4.74
C ASP A 139 8.15 -7.52 3.47
N PHE A 140 9.00 -7.06 2.57
CA PHE A 140 8.63 -6.63 1.23
C PHE A 140 9.12 -7.65 0.21
N GLU A 141 8.22 -8.10 -0.67
CA GLU A 141 8.55 -8.95 -1.80
C GLU A 141 8.67 -8.09 -3.06
N ILE A 142 9.87 -8.02 -3.61
CA ILE A 142 10.15 -7.29 -4.86
C ILE A 142 10.29 -8.30 -6.00
N SER A 143 9.55 -8.09 -7.08
CA SER A 143 9.64 -8.91 -8.27
C SER A 143 11.00 -8.75 -8.95
N THR A 144 11.35 -9.70 -9.81
CA THR A 144 12.40 -9.42 -10.80
C THR A 144 11.86 -8.34 -11.76
N PRO A 145 12.62 -7.27 -12.06
CA PRO A 145 12.21 -6.27 -13.04
C PRO A 145 11.96 -6.91 -14.41
N GLN A 146 10.95 -6.43 -15.12
CA GLN A 146 10.62 -6.89 -16.47
C GLN A 146 10.67 -5.73 -17.46
N PRO A 147 11.33 -5.87 -18.62
CA PRO A 147 11.26 -4.85 -19.68
C PRO A 147 9.81 -4.58 -20.09
N THR A 148 9.47 -3.32 -20.32
CA THR A 148 8.12 -2.91 -20.75
C THR A 148 8.16 -1.70 -21.67
N THR A 149 7.11 -1.51 -22.46
CA THR A 149 6.87 -0.32 -23.30
C THR A 149 5.81 0.62 -22.70
N GLU A 150 5.30 0.32 -21.51
CA GLU A 150 4.33 1.18 -20.84
C GLU A 150 4.93 2.53 -20.47
N GLU A 151 4.09 3.53 -20.16
CA GLU A 151 4.59 4.81 -19.69
C GLU A 151 5.03 4.76 -18.22
N PRO A 152 6.00 5.61 -17.81
CA PRO A 152 6.41 5.70 -16.42
C PRO A 152 5.27 6.12 -15.50
N GLY A 153 5.33 5.63 -14.27
CA GLY A 153 4.32 5.91 -13.26
C GLY A 153 4.32 4.90 -12.14
N THR A 154 3.46 5.13 -11.16
CA THR A 154 3.25 4.19 -10.06
C THR A 154 1.77 3.98 -9.79
N THR A 155 1.39 2.72 -9.64
CA THR A 155 0.10 2.28 -9.14
C THR A 155 0.31 1.69 -7.76
N PHE A 156 -0.33 2.29 -6.75
CA PHE A 156 -0.48 1.73 -5.42
C PHE A 156 -1.87 1.12 -5.26
N GLU A 157 -1.96 -0.05 -4.66
CA GLU A 157 -3.20 -0.74 -4.35
C GLU A 157 -3.18 -1.25 -2.91
N ALA A 158 -4.29 -1.10 -2.20
CA ALA A 158 -4.51 -1.67 -0.89
C ALA A 158 -5.89 -2.35 -0.80
N TRP A 159 -5.97 -3.51 -0.18
CA TRP A 159 -7.23 -4.25 0.01
C TRP A 159 -7.23 -5.11 1.27
N GLY A 160 -8.38 -5.72 1.58
CA GLY A 160 -8.54 -6.60 2.73
C GLY A 160 -8.56 -5.84 4.06
N SER A 161 -9.12 -4.64 4.08
CA SER A 161 -9.26 -3.87 5.31
C SER A 161 -10.17 -4.62 6.30
N SER A 162 -9.62 -5.07 7.44
CA SER A 162 -10.37 -5.91 8.39
C SER A 162 -11.38 -5.13 9.25
N ARG A 163 -11.48 -3.81 9.06
CA ARG A 163 -12.24 -2.91 9.96
C ARG A 163 -13.75 -3.18 10.00
N ASN A 164 -14.30 -3.95 9.04
CA ASN A 164 -15.72 -4.31 9.00
C ASN A 164 -16.02 -5.81 9.14
N ALA A 165 -15.02 -6.67 9.40
CA ALA A 165 -15.25 -8.12 9.48
C ALA A 165 -15.76 -8.60 10.86
N SER A 166 -15.83 -7.73 11.88
CA SER A 166 -16.17 -8.13 13.26
C SER A 166 -17.62 -7.91 13.70
N THR A 167 -18.57 -7.62 12.79
CA THR A 167 -19.97 -7.37 13.20
C THR A 167 -21.03 -8.22 12.49
N SER A 168 -20.66 -9.34 11.85
CA SER A 168 -21.65 -10.26 11.26
C SER A 168 -21.20 -11.72 11.28
N SER A 169 -21.05 -12.33 12.46
CA SER A 169 -21.10 -13.81 12.55
C SER A 169 -21.76 -14.36 13.82
N ARG A 170 -22.41 -13.51 14.63
CA ARG A 170 -23.16 -13.94 15.82
C ARG A 170 -24.62 -13.52 15.75
N ALA A 171 -25.38 -14.23 14.91
CA ALA A 171 -26.77 -14.66 15.16
C ALA A 171 -27.43 -15.06 13.84
N LEU A 172 -27.67 -16.36 13.67
CA LEU A 172 -28.89 -16.94 13.10
C LEU A 172 -28.68 -18.47 13.06
N ARG A 173 -28.77 -19.10 14.23
CA ARG A 173 -29.20 -20.50 14.30
C ARG A 173 -30.73 -20.48 14.19
N PRO A 174 -31.35 -21.11 13.19
CA PRO A 174 -32.79 -21.35 13.24
C PRO A 174 -33.05 -22.36 14.37
N SER A 175 -33.81 -21.96 15.38
CA SER A 175 -34.36 -22.88 16.36
C SER A 175 -35.41 -23.75 15.65
N LEU A 176 -35.07 -25.01 15.41
CA LEU A 176 -36.02 -26.02 14.96
C LEU A 176 -37.07 -26.24 16.05
N ASN A 177 -38.31 -25.88 15.75
CA ASN A 177 -39.50 -26.28 16.51
C ASN A 177 -39.53 -27.80 16.67
N SER A 178 -39.64 -28.27 17.91
CA SER A 178 -40.06 -29.65 18.20
C SER A 178 -41.59 -29.68 18.38
N PRO A 179 -42.32 -30.65 17.80
CA PRO A 179 -43.77 -30.76 17.97
C PRO A 179 -44.14 -31.36 19.34
N PRO A 180 -45.38 -31.15 19.83
CA PRO A 180 -45.81 -31.58 21.16
C PRO A 180 -46.05 -33.10 21.22
N SER A 181 -45.57 -33.73 22.29
CA SER A 181 -45.79 -35.14 22.62
C SER A 181 -47.24 -35.39 23.06
N LEU A 182 -47.94 -36.26 22.34
CA LEU A 182 -49.20 -36.87 22.77
C LEU A 182 -48.93 -37.86 23.91
N ARG A 183 -49.64 -37.70 25.03
CA ARG A 183 -49.75 -38.73 26.08
C ARG A 183 -50.78 -39.79 25.64
N PRO A 184 -50.58 -41.05 26.02
CA PRO A 184 -51.69 -41.95 26.26
C PRO A 184 -51.90 -42.19 27.77
N THR A 185 -53.13 -42.57 28.03
CA THR A 185 -53.86 -42.88 29.28
C THR A 185 -53.20 -43.89 30.20
#